data_AF-A0A7C3JXC4-F1
#
_entry.id   AF-A0A7C3JXC4-F1
#
_cell.length_a   1.000
_cell.length_b   1.000
_cell.length_c   1.000
_cell.angle_alpha   90.00
_cell.angle_beta   90.00
_cell.angle_gamma   90.00
#
_symmetry.space_group_name_H-M   'P 1'
#
loop_
_entity.id
_entity.type
_entity.pdbx_description
1 polymer ?
#
loop_
_entity_poly.entity_id
_entity_poly.type
_entity_poly.pdbx_seq_one_letter_code
_entity_poly.pdbx_strand_id
1 'polypeptide(L)'
;METKTWHLMATHGIVLFFIAANPDSTMRQMSEALNLTERRIAQVVRDLEQAGYLTVKRVGRRNSYSINPEAPFRHPTLSHITLGRFVQAVSNGV
;
A
#
# COMPACT_ATOMS: atom_id res chain seq x y z
N MET A 1 3.42 -11.95 -27.63
CA MET A 1 4.44 -11.91 -26.56
C MET A 1 4.02 -10.79 -25.63
N GLU A 2 3.57 -11.13 -24.42
CA GLU A 2 3.22 -10.10 -23.43
C GLU A 2 4.51 -9.38 -23.04
N THR A 3 4.63 -8.12 -23.41
CA THR A 3 5.73 -7.25 -22.99
C THR A 3 5.74 -7.22 -21.48
N LYS A 4 6.89 -7.47 -20.85
CA LYS A 4 7.06 -7.36 -19.39
C LYS A 4 6.58 -5.97 -18.93
N THR A 5 5.37 -5.91 -18.38
CA THR A 5 4.77 -4.66 -17.90
C THR A 5 5.59 -4.19 -16.72
N TRP A 6 6.36 -3.12 -16.93
CA TRP A 6 7.11 -2.50 -15.85
C TRP A 6 6.18 -1.52 -15.14
N HIS A 7 6.17 -1.58 -13.82
CA HIS A 7 5.48 -0.61 -12.98
C HIS A 7 6.53 0.25 -12.28
N LEU A 8 6.29 1.56 -12.20
CA LEU A 8 7.15 2.48 -11.46
C LEU A 8 7.21 2.12 -9.96
N MET A 9 6.07 1.65 -9.42
CA MET A 9 5.94 1.31 -8.01
C MET A 9 6.27 -0.16 -7.76
N ALA A 10 7.06 -0.41 -6.72
CA ALA A 10 7.24 -1.75 -6.17
C ALA A 10 5.91 -2.29 -5.62
N THR A 11 5.82 -3.62 -5.44
CA THR A 11 4.60 -4.29 -4.94
C THR A 11 4.06 -3.65 -3.65
N HIS A 12 4.93 -3.31 -2.70
CA HIS A 12 4.54 -2.68 -1.44
C HIS A 12 3.85 -1.34 -1.64
N GLY A 13 4.34 -0.52 -2.57
CA GLY A 13 3.72 0.76 -2.91
C GLY A 13 2.32 0.58 -3.48
N ILE A 14 2.17 -0.29 -4.49
CA ILE A 14 0.88 -0.55 -5.12
C ILE A 14 -0.16 -1.06 -4.11
N VAL A 15 0.22 -2.01 -3.25
CA VAL A 15 -0.69 -2.53 -2.20
C VAL A 15 -1.05 -1.43 -1.20
N LEU A 16 -0.09 -0.62 -0.75
CA LEU A 16 -0.32 0.47 0.20
C LEU A 16 -1.33 1.49 -0.36
N PHE A 17 -1.15 1.93 -1.61
CA PHE A 17 -2.08 2.86 -2.26
C PHE A 17 -3.46 2.25 -2.48
N PHE A 18 -3.53 0.97 -2.84
CA PHE A 18 -4.81 0.28 -2.98
C PHE A 18 -5.58 0.23 -1.66
N ILE A 19 -4.89 -0.08 -0.55
CA ILE A 19 -5.47 -0.08 0.80
C ILE A 19 -5.92 1.32 1.21
N ALA A 20 -5.12 2.36 0.90
CA ALA A 20 -5.48 3.74 1.20
C ALA A 20 -6.81 4.15 0.55
N ALA A 21 -7.06 3.71 -0.68
CA ALA A 21 -8.31 3.96 -1.39
C ALA A 21 -9.46 3.03 -0.95
N ASN A 22 -9.16 1.83 -0.44
CA ASN A 22 -10.15 0.80 -0.12
C ASN A 22 -9.86 0.14 1.24
N PRO A 23 -10.01 0.86 2.36
CA PRO A 23 -9.50 0.46 3.69
C PRO A 23 -10.17 -0.79 4.27
N ASP A 24 -11.33 -1.21 3.76
CA ASP A 24 -12.04 -2.42 4.23
C ASP A 24 -11.93 -3.61 3.26
N SER A 25 -11.03 -3.53 2.28
CA SER A 25 -10.80 -4.59 1.30
C SER A 25 -10.30 -5.87 1.95
N THR A 26 -10.87 -7.00 1.53
CA THR A 26 -10.38 -8.32 1.89
C THR A 26 -9.10 -8.69 1.11
N MET A 27 -8.32 -9.65 1.63
CA MET A 27 -7.16 -10.20 0.91
C MET A 27 -7.53 -10.70 -0.48
N ARG A 28 -8.71 -11.31 -0.63
CA ARG A 28 -9.26 -11.77 -1.90
C ARG A 28 -9.52 -10.61 -2.87
N GLN A 29 -10.19 -9.55 -2.43
CA GLN A 29 -10.45 -8.38 -3.28
C GLN A 29 -9.14 -7.72 -3.73
N MET A 30 -8.15 -7.61 -2.85
CA MET A 30 -6.81 -7.13 -3.21
C MET A 30 -6.12 -8.05 -4.21
N SER A 31 -6.28 -9.38 -4.06
CA SER A 31 -5.69 -10.39 -4.94
C SER A 31 -6.22 -10.27 -6.36
N GLU A 32 -7.54 -10.19 -6.48
CA GLU A 32 -8.25 -10.02 -7.75
C GLU A 32 -7.90 -8.67 -8.41
N ALA A 33 -7.86 -7.58 -7.64
CA ALA A 33 -7.59 -6.25 -8.19
C ALA A 33 -6.13 -6.01 -8.60
N LEU A 34 -5.17 -6.56 -7.86
CA LEU A 34 -3.74 -6.31 -8.08
C LEU A 34 -3.04 -7.42 -8.87
N ASN A 35 -3.75 -8.48 -9.24
CA ASN A 35 -3.19 -9.68 -9.85
C ASN A 35 -2.00 -10.26 -9.04
N LEU A 36 -2.16 -10.29 -7.71
CA LEU A 36 -1.20 -10.84 -6.77
C LEU A 36 -1.84 -11.98 -6.00
N THR A 37 -1.05 -12.97 -5.57
CA THR A 37 -1.59 -14.02 -4.70
C THR A 37 -1.97 -13.45 -3.33
N GLU A 38 -3.02 -13.98 -2.69
CA GLU A 38 -3.39 -13.61 -1.32
C GLU A 38 -2.22 -13.76 -0.34
N ARG A 39 -1.39 -14.80 -0.52
CA ARG A 39 -0.17 -15.02 0.27
C ARG A 39 0.81 -13.86 0.13
N ARG A 40 1.02 -13.35 -1.09
CA ARG A 40 1.90 -12.21 -1.36
C ARG A 40 1.35 -10.93 -0.73
N ILE A 41 0.04 -10.70 -0.83
CA ILE A 41 -0.60 -9.54 -0.21
C ILE A 41 -0.48 -9.61 1.31
N ALA A 42 -0.76 -10.77 1.91
CA ALA A 42 -0.61 -10.97 3.35
C ALA A 42 0.83 -10.72 3.83
N GLN A 43 1.84 -11.12 3.06
CA GLN A 43 3.23 -10.79 3.34
C GLN A 43 3.48 -9.27 3.27
N VAL A 44 3.05 -8.63 2.19
CA VAL A 44 3.22 -7.18 2.01
C VAL A 44 2.52 -6.37 3.11
N VAL A 45 1.30 -6.75 3.51
CA VAL A 45 0.57 -6.11 4.60
C VAL A 45 1.34 -6.23 5.92
N ARG A 46 1.90 -7.41 6.23
CA ARG A 46 2.75 -7.59 7.42
C ARG A 46 4.00 -6.74 7.37
N ASP A 47 4.68 -6.69 6.22
CA ASP A 47 5.88 -5.86 6.04
C ASP A 47 5.55 -4.37 6.24
N LEU A 48 4.42 -3.90 5.69
CA LEU A 48 3.95 -2.52 5.82
C LEU A 48 3.55 -2.17 7.27
N GLU A 49 2.88 -3.08 7.96
CA GLU A 49 2.51 -2.91 9.37
C GLU A 49 3.75 -2.85 10.28
N GLN A 50 4.68 -3.79 10.13
CA GLN A 50 5.96 -3.79 10.88
C GLN A 50 6.80 -2.55 10.59
N ALA A 51 6.69 -2.02 9.37
CA ALA A 51 7.34 -0.78 8.96
C ALA A 51 6.64 0.48 9.47
N GLY A 52 5.46 0.38 10.07
CA GLY A 52 4.69 1.52 10.56
C GLY A 52 3.99 2.33 9.46
N TYR A 53 3.81 1.78 8.25
CA TYR A 53 3.08 2.45 7.15
C TYR A 53 1.56 2.33 7.30
N LEU A 54 1.08 1.29 7.97
CA LEU A 54 -0.33 1.08 8.25
C LEU A 54 -0.52 0.38 9.58
N THR A 55 -1.74 0.45 10.11
CA THR A 55 -2.20 -0.36 11.23
C THR A 55 -3.39 -1.21 10.79
N VAL A 56 -3.48 -2.43 11.31
CA VAL A 56 -4.61 -3.33 11.05
C VAL A 56 -5.51 -3.38 12.28
N LYS A 57 -6.81 -3.08 12.10
CA LYS A 57 -7.83 -3.26 13.14
C LYS A 57 -8.83 -4.33 12.70
N ARG A 58 -9.14 -5.28 13.59
CA ARG A 58 -10.18 -6.27 13.31
C ARG A 58 -11.56 -5.69 13.63
N VAL A 59 -12.45 -5.71 12.64
CA VAL A 59 -13.85 -5.26 12.74
C VAL A 59 -14.74 -6.47 12.38
N GLY A 60 -15.21 -7.17 13.41
CA GLY A 60 -15.94 -8.43 13.27
C GLY A 60 -15.07 -9.51 12.61
N ARG A 61 -15.49 -9.99 11.43
CA ARG A 61 -14.75 -10.98 10.64
C ARG A 61 -13.74 -10.38 9.66
N ARG A 62 -13.71 -9.06 9.52
CA ARG A 62 -12.88 -8.35 8.53
C ARG A 62 -11.76 -7.56 9.19
N ASN A 63 -10.72 -7.28 8.42
CA ASN A 63 -9.72 -6.31 8.77
C ASN A 63 -10.12 -4.97 8.15
N SER A 64 -9.89 -3.89 8.89
CA SER A 64 -9.96 -2.52 8.43
C SER A 64 -8.57 -1.90 8.63
N TYR A 65 -8.08 -1.22 7.60
CA TYR A 65 -6.72 -0.69 7.57
C TYR A 65 -6.73 0.83 7.75
N SER A 66 -5.73 1.35 8.45
CA SER A 66 -5.50 2.80 8.54
C SER A 66 -4.07 3.11 8.16
N ILE A 67 -3.88 4.08 7.27
CA ILE A 67 -2.58 4.48 6.75
C ILE A 67 -1.93 5.48 7.72
N ASN A 68 -0.63 5.36 7.91
CA ASN A 68 0.16 6.35 8.64
C ASN A 68 0.73 7.39 7.65
N PRO A 69 0.15 8.61 7.56
CA PRO A 69 0.65 9.63 6.64
C PRO A 69 2.05 10.14 7.01
N GLU A 70 2.47 10.01 8.27
CA GLU A 70 3.77 10.48 8.75
C GLU A 70 4.91 9.49 8.45
N ALA A 71 4.61 8.32 7.92
CA ALA A 71 5.62 7.33 7.60
C ALA A 71 6.56 7.85 6.49
N PRO A 72 7.89 7.89 6.72
CA PRO A 72 8.86 8.36 5.72
C PRO A 72 9.08 7.30 4.63
N PHE A 73 9.49 7.71 3.44
CA PHE A 73 9.98 6.75 2.44
C PHE A 73 11.34 6.16 2.86
N ARG A 74 11.52 4.85 2.63
CA ARG A 74 12.77 4.15 3.00
C ARG A 74 13.97 4.48 2.11
N HIS A 75 13.74 4.90 0.87
CA HIS A 75 14.85 5.20 -0.05
C HIS A 75 15.52 6.51 0.34
N PRO A 76 16.86 6.60 0.46
CA PRO A 76 17.56 7.81 0.88
C PRO A 76 17.20 9.06 0.07
N THR A 77 16.96 8.90 -1.24
CA THR A 77 16.53 10.02 -2.11
C THR A 77 15.18 10.60 -1.71
N LEU A 78 14.29 9.81 -1.10
CA LEU A 78 12.92 10.20 -0.75
C LEU A 78 12.69 10.28 0.76
N SER A 79 13.69 10.03 1.60
CA SER A 79 13.53 9.96 3.06
C SER A 79 13.10 11.28 3.71
N HIS A 80 13.29 12.39 3.00
CA HIS A 80 12.83 13.72 3.38
C HIS A 80 11.32 13.95 3.11
N ILE A 81 10.64 12.99 2.48
CA ILE A 81 9.22 13.04 2.13
C ILE A 81 8.48 12.01 2.99
N THR A 82 7.36 12.43 3.56
CA THR A 82 6.39 11.56 4.23
C THR A 82 5.35 11.06 3.23
N LEU A 83 4.75 9.90 3.48
CA LEU A 83 3.68 9.34 2.65
C LEU A 83 2.53 10.35 2.41
N GLY A 84 2.08 11.05 3.44
CA GLY A 84 1.00 12.05 3.35
C GLY A 84 1.36 13.20 2.41
N ARG A 85 2.57 13.75 2.55
CA ARG A 85 3.09 14.77 1.61
C ARG A 85 3.18 14.28 0.18
N PHE A 86 3.61 13.04 -0.04
CA PHE A 86 3.66 12.46 -1.39
C PHE A 86 2.25 12.35 -1.98
N VAL A 87 1.29 11.82 -1.23
CA VAL A 87 -0.12 11.75 -1.65
C VAL A 87 -0.65 13.13 -2.00
N GLN A 88 -0.44 14.10 -1.12
CA GLN A 88 -0.88 15.48 -1.34
C GLN A 88 -0.29 16.09 -2.62
N ALA A 89 1.00 15.89 -2.87
CA ALA A 89 1.67 16.40 -4.06
C ALA A 89 1.11 15.80 -5.36
N VAL A 90 0.70 14.52 -5.34
CA VAL A 90 0.11 13.86 -6.51
C VAL A 90 -1.39 14.19 -6.66
N SER A 91 -2.11 14.39 -5.55
CA SER A 91 -3.54 14.70 -5.56
C SER A 91 -3.87 16.15 -5.93
N ASN A 92 -2.99 17.10 -5.62
CA ASN A 92 -3.22 18.51 -5.89
C ASN A 92 -2.71 18.99 -7.27
N GLY A 93 -2.22 18.07 -8.11
CA GLY A 93 -1.92 18.31 -9.51
C GLY A 93 -0.64 19.12 -9.79
N VAL A 94 0.03 18.69 -10.86
CA VAL A 94 0.66 19.58 -11.84
C VAL A 94 -0.44 20.39 -12.53
#